data_AF-A0A961HNE9-F1
#
_entry.id   AF-A0A961HNE9-F1
#
_cell.length_a   1.000
_cell.length_b   1.000
_cell.length_c   1.000
_cell.angle_alpha   90.00
_cell.angle_beta   90.00
_cell.angle_gamma   90.00
#
_symmetry.space_group_name_H-M   'P 1'
#
loop_
_entity.id
_entity.type
_entity.pdbx_description
1 polymer ?
#
loop_
_entity_poly.entity_id
_entity_poly.type
_entity_poly.pdbx_seq_one_letter_code
_entity_poly.pdbx_strand_id
1 'polypeptide(L)'
;MTAGESAARATVAANTLAAAHRRDHHHTSECCVPHCVETVHLGGKAAMVCHDCGTDSGFLDNRAVAVLCREHAEETREGSAA
;
A
#
# COMPACT_ATOMS: atom_id res chain seq x y z
N MET A 1 7.89 -15.09 21.51
CA MET A 1 8.55 -14.59 20.28
C MET A 1 9.93 -14.09 20.65
N THR A 2 10.94 -14.60 19.97
CA THR A 2 12.33 -14.17 20.07
C THR A 2 12.54 -12.91 19.22
N ALA A 3 13.59 -12.14 19.50
CA ALA A 3 13.96 -10.98 18.69
C ALA A 3 14.23 -11.36 17.21
N GLY A 4 14.77 -12.56 16.96
CA GLY A 4 15.03 -13.07 15.61
C GLY A 4 13.75 -13.30 14.80
N GLU A 5 12.69 -13.82 15.41
CA GLU A 5 11.39 -14.01 14.74
C GLU A 5 10.74 -12.67 14.37
N SER A 6 10.83 -11.67 15.24
CA SER A 6 10.32 -10.32 14.97
C SER A 6 11.05 -9.65 13.81
N ALA A 7 12.38 -9.78 13.76
CA ALA A 7 13.19 -9.24 12.66
C ALA A 7 12.88 -9.92 11.33
N ALA A 8 12.76 -11.26 11.32
CA ALA A 8 12.38 -12.01 10.12
C ALA A 8 11.01 -11.58 9.58
N ARG A 9 10.02 -11.38 10.47
CA ARG A 9 8.69 -10.88 10.08
C ARG A 9 8.76 -9.48 9.48
N ALA A 10 9.56 -8.58 10.05
CA ALA A 10 9.76 -7.24 9.51
C ALA A 10 10.37 -7.27 8.10
N THR A 11 11.36 -8.14 7.87
CA THR A 11 11.97 -8.33 6.56
C THR A 11 10.96 -8.86 5.53
N VAL A 12 10.13 -9.84 5.90
CA VAL A 12 9.08 -10.34 5.00
C VAL A 12 8.10 -9.23 4.65
N ALA A 13 7.62 -8.47 5.64
CA ALA A 13 6.71 -7.35 5.41
C ALA A 13 7.30 -6.30 4.45
N ALA A 14 8.54 -5.87 4.68
CA ALA A 14 9.22 -4.91 3.82
C ALA A 14 9.40 -5.44 2.38
N ASN A 15 9.80 -6.70 2.24
CA ASN A 15 9.96 -7.34 0.93
C ASN A 15 8.62 -7.49 0.19
N THR A 16 7.54 -7.79 0.91
CA THR A 16 6.20 -7.88 0.33
C THR A 16 5.74 -6.54 -0.21
N LEU A 17 5.91 -5.45 0.54
CA LEU A 17 5.55 -4.09 0.08
C LEU A 17 6.41 -3.65 -1.10
N ALA A 18 7.72 -3.85 -1.02
CA ALA A 18 8.61 -3.54 -2.13
C ALA A 18 8.28 -4.36 -3.39
N ALA A 19 7.81 -5.60 -3.22
CA ALA A 19 7.35 -6.41 -4.34
C ALA A 19 6.00 -5.92 -4.88
N ALA A 20 5.09 -5.46 -4.03
CA ALA A 20 3.81 -4.89 -4.45
C ALA A 20 4.02 -3.64 -5.30
N HIS A 21 4.80 -2.67 -4.80
CA HIS A 21 5.19 -1.49 -5.56
C HIS A 21 5.75 -1.87 -6.93
N ARG A 22 6.74 -2.79 -6.97
CA ARG A 22 7.39 -3.26 -8.21
C ARG A 22 6.45 -3.86 -9.28
N ARG A 23 5.23 -4.27 -8.96
CA ARG A 23 4.32 -4.91 -9.93
C ARG A 23 3.79 -3.95 -10.99
N ASP A 24 3.56 -2.69 -10.64
CA ASP A 24 2.80 -1.75 -11.49
C ASP A 24 3.64 -0.59 -12.08
N HIS A 25 4.98 -0.68 -12.07
CA HIS A 25 5.85 0.38 -12.63
C HIS A 25 5.94 0.41 -14.18
N HIS A 26 4.81 0.39 -14.89
CA HIS A 26 4.81 0.76 -16.31
C HIS A 26 3.63 1.65 -16.70
N HIS A 27 3.55 2.83 -16.08
CA HIS A 27 2.71 3.91 -16.56
C HIS A 27 3.60 5.09 -16.96
N THR A 28 3.52 5.47 -18.24
CA THR A 28 4.33 6.55 -18.86
C THR A 28 3.75 7.95 -18.61
N SER A 29 2.83 8.11 -17.67
CA SER A 29 2.11 9.36 -17.41
C SER A 29 2.38 9.83 -15.99
N GLU A 30 2.62 11.13 -15.82
CA GLU A 30 3.07 11.74 -14.55
C GLU A 30 1.93 11.98 -13.55
N CYS A 31 0.69 11.61 -13.87
CA CYS A 31 -0.47 11.75 -12.96
C CYS A 31 -1.60 10.79 -13.35
N CYS A 32 -1.64 9.60 -12.76
CA CYS A 32 -2.82 8.74 -12.86
C CYS A 32 -3.82 9.18 -11.80
N VAL A 33 -4.90 9.82 -12.22
CA VAL A 33 -6.02 10.16 -11.35
C VAL A 33 -7.27 9.36 -11.76
N PRO A 34 -7.99 8.74 -10.80
CA PRO A 34 -7.60 8.55 -9.39
C PRO A 34 -6.42 7.59 -9.26
N HIS A 35 -5.69 7.67 -8.15
CA HIS A 35 -4.58 6.75 -7.90
C HIS A 35 -5.07 5.29 -7.83
N CYS A 36 -4.25 4.37 -8.33
CA CYS A 36 -4.40 2.94 -8.23
C CYS A 36 -3.97 2.47 -6.84
N VAL A 37 -4.96 2.06 -6.03
CA VAL A 37 -4.78 1.58 -4.67
C VAL A 37 -5.03 0.07 -4.60
N GLU A 38 -4.09 -0.67 -4.03
CA GLU A 38 -4.18 -2.10 -3.75
C GLU A 38 -4.21 -2.39 -2.25
N THR A 39 -4.94 -3.42 -1.85
CA THR A 39 -4.85 -4.01 -0.50
C THR A 39 -4.01 -5.30 -0.54
N VAL A 40 -2.82 -5.26 0.06
CA VAL A 40 -1.91 -6.40 0.13
C VAL A 40 -2.09 -7.14 1.45
N HIS A 41 -2.43 -8.43 1.40
CA HIS A 41 -2.67 -9.24 2.59
C HIS A 41 -1.43 -10.08 2.96
N LEU A 42 -1.11 -10.13 4.26
CA LEU A 42 -0.05 -10.99 4.81
C LEU A 42 -0.52 -11.59 6.14
N GLY A 43 -0.96 -12.85 6.07
CA GLY A 43 -1.60 -13.51 7.20
C GLY A 43 -2.86 -12.77 7.64
N GLY A 44 -2.98 -12.48 8.93
CA GLY A 44 -4.13 -11.76 9.50
C GLY A 44 -4.06 -10.22 9.40
N LYS A 45 -3.06 -9.67 8.71
CA LYS A 45 -2.86 -8.23 8.53
C LYS A 45 -2.90 -7.87 7.04
N ALA A 46 -3.12 -6.60 6.75
CA ALA A 46 -3.09 -6.07 5.38
C ALA A 46 -2.38 -4.73 5.33
N ALA A 47 -2.01 -4.28 4.15
CA ALA A 47 -1.44 -2.97 3.90
C ALA A 47 -2.15 -2.32 2.72
N MET A 48 -2.37 -1.00 2.80
CA MET A 48 -2.72 -0.18 1.64
C MET A 48 -1.42 0.11 0.89
N VAL A 49 -1.44 -0.06 -0.42
CA VAL A 49 -0.36 0.30 -1.34
C VAL A 49 -0.94 1.18 -2.43
N CYS A 50 -0.35 2.35 -2.63
CA CYS A 50 -0.64 3.21 -3.75
C CYS A 50 0.50 3.14 -4.76
N HIS A 51 0.17 2.70 -5.98
CA HIS A 51 1.17 2.47 -7.04
C HIS A 51 1.65 3.76 -7.69
N ASP A 52 0.87 4.84 -7.59
CA ASP A 52 1.18 6.12 -8.25
C ASP A 52 2.08 7.02 -7.40
N CYS A 53 1.75 7.21 -6.12
CA CYS A 53 2.58 8.03 -5.21
C CYS A 53 3.52 7.20 -4.34
N GLY A 54 3.58 5.88 -4.53
CA GLY A 54 4.45 4.97 -3.79
C GLY A 54 4.17 4.91 -2.28
N THR A 55 3.01 5.40 -1.85
CA THR A 55 2.64 5.42 -0.42
C THR A 55 2.16 4.04 0.00
N ASP A 56 2.58 3.58 1.17
CA ASP A 56 2.00 2.41 1.81
C ASP A 56 1.78 2.62 3.31
N SER A 57 0.79 1.92 3.87
CA SER A 57 0.43 2.04 5.29
C SER A 57 1.27 1.17 6.23
N GLY A 58 2.13 0.32 5.68
CA GLY A 58 2.57 -0.89 6.39
C GLY A 58 1.42 -1.87 6.72
N PHE A 59 1.75 -2.98 7.38
CA PHE A 59 0.77 -4.03 7.71
C PHE A 59 -0.01 -3.72 8.99
N LEU A 60 -1.27 -3.30 8.82
CA LEU A 60 -2.25 -2.97 9.85
C LEU A 60 -3.41 -3.99 9.89
N ASP A 61 -4.39 -3.76 10.74
CA ASP A 61 -5.63 -4.54 10.75
C ASP A 61 -6.49 -4.25 9.51
N ASN A 62 -7.14 -5.29 8.97
CA ASN A 62 -7.92 -5.20 7.73
C ASN A 62 -8.93 -4.05 7.71
N ARG A 63 -9.60 -3.78 8.84
CA ARG A 63 -10.56 -2.68 8.95
C ARG A 63 -9.87 -1.32 8.79
N ALA A 64 -8.70 -1.13 9.39
CA ALA A 64 -7.95 0.12 9.29
C ALA A 64 -7.48 0.34 7.84
N VAL A 65 -6.98 -0.72 7.19
CA VAL A 65 -6.54 -0.68 5.81
C VAL A 65 -7.69 -0.33 4.86
N ALA A 66 -8.86 -0.93 5.05
CA ALA A 66 -10.03 -0.63 4.23
C ALA A 66 -10.47 0.84 4.34
N VAL A 67 -10.31 1.45 5.53
CA VAL A 67 -10.56 2.88 5.72
C VAL A 67 -9.51 3.71 4.97
N LEU A 68 -8.22 3.41 5.14
CA LEU A 68 -7.12 4.12 4.46
C LEU A 68 -7.20 4.02 2.94
N CYS A 69 -7.57 2.86 2.39
CA CYS A 69 -7.77 2.71 0.95
C CYS A 69 -8.88 3.61 0.43
N ARG A 70 -10.00 3.71 1.17
CA ARG A 70 -11.11 4.58 0.79
C ARG A 70 -10.71 6.05 0.87
N GLU A 71 -10.12 6.47 1.99
CA GLU A 71 -9.66 7.84 2.20
C GLU A 71 -8.67 8.27 1.13
N HIS A 72 -7.64 7.45 0.85
CA HIS A 72 -6.66 7.77 -0.17
C HIS A 72 -7.26 7.83 -1.59
N ALA A 73 -8.20 6.93 -1.90
CA ALA A 73 -8.90 6.96 -3.18
C ALA A 73 -9.84 8.17 -3.33
N GLU A 74 -10.38 8.69 -2.22
CA GLU A 74 -11.20 9.92 -2.21
C GLU A 74 -10.31 11.16 -2.37
N GLU A 75 -9.25 11.28 -1.57
CA GLU A 75 -8.28 12.39 -1.62
C GLU A 75 -7.66 12.55 -3.02
N THR A 76 -7.24 11.44 -3.63
CA THR A 76 -6.57 11.44 -4.94
C THR A 76 -7.55 11.52 -6.12
N ARG A 77 -8.86 11.43 -5.85
CA ARG A 77 -9.91 11.73 -6.82
C ARG A 77 -10.22 13.23 -6.88
N GLU A 78 -10.16 13.93 -5.73
CA GLU A 78 -10.49 15.36 -5.63
C GLU A 78 -9.33 16.28 -6.08
N GLY A 79 -8.08 15.84 -5.96
CA GLY A 79 -6.90 16.55 -6.49
C GLY A 79 -6.89 16.74 -8.01
N SER A 80 -7.87 16.19 -8.74
CA SER A 80 -8.05 16.32 -10.18
C SER A 80 -9.05 17.43 -10.60
N ALA A 81 -9.70 18.11 -9.66
CA ALA A 81 -10.74 19.11 -9.95
C ALA A 81 -10.30 20.58 -9.82
N ALA A 82 -9.01 20.84 -9.59
CA ALA A 82 -8.44 22.18 -9.40
C ALA A 82 -7.53 22.59 -10.57
#